data_AF-A0A4D4KIY4-F1
#
_entry.id   AF-A0A4D4KIY4-F1
#
_cell.length_a   1.000
_cell.length_b   1.000
_cell.length_c   1.000
_cell.angle_alpha   90.00
_cell.angle_beta   90.00
_cell.angle_gamma   90.00
#
_symmetry.space_group_name_H-M   'P 1'
#
loop_
_entity.id
_entity.type
_entity.pdbx_description
1 polymer ?
#
loop_
_entity_poly.entity_id
_entity_poly.type
_entity_poly.pdbx_seq_one_letter_code
_entity_poly.pdbx_strand_id
1 'polypeptide(L)'
;MHTARSKVTRAVAALACAAAVLVPLRAAAASDGRAQDWRLTGKGQVSGELRLSNEGGLTLAARHGATTVLRPSGLGIRTAETDFSKGLRFAGRSDRKVHETYTTTTGRRTHHTSDASESTFTFRKDGRTLKVVIRVAADGLAYRYVMPDKGTVTVLGEHSEFAVPPSADSFLLPYDNGRQDYESAHDHGTVADAKAGDYGYPSLFHIGKSWMLIEEADLNSSYGGSRLALDSATDRFELTLPDPAEVSGPGLTTPWRTMVIGDLATVTESDLPTDLAAPRRSPTPHGSSRAGRRGPGGRTGRARPAWTPRRSSWTSRRARAGSTSWWTRAGATPGCPS
;
A
#
# COMPACT_ATOMS: atom_id res chain seq x y z
N MET A 1 -11.49 -59.83 -93.08
CA MET A 1 -12.69 -59.04 -92.69
C MET A 1 -12.55 -58.68 -91.22
N HIS A 2 -12.73 -57.39 -90.90
CA HIS A 2 -13.16 -56.82 -89.61
C HIS A 2 -12.24 -56.97 -88.37
N THR A 3 -11.56 -55.88 -87.98
CA THR A 3 -11.85 -54.98 -86.81
C THR A 3 -11.64 -55.63 -85.45
N ALA A 4 -11.15 -55.00 -84.38
CA ALA A 4 -10.69 -53.64 -84.07
C ALA A 4 -9.89 -53.73 -82.75
N ARG A 5 -9.16 -52.65 -82.45
CA ARG A 5 -8.43 -52.37 -81.20
C ARG A 5 -9.34 -52.46 -79.95
N SER A 6 -8.77 -52.79 -78.78
CA SER A 6 -8.76 -51.85 -77.64
C SER A 6 -7.78 -52.30 -76.54
N LYS A 7 -7.10 -51.32 -75.93
CA LYS A 7 -6.23 -51.44 -74.75
C LYS A 7 -7.09 -51.21 -73.50
N VAL A 8 -6.83 -51.94 -72.42
CA VAL A 8 -7.14 -51.44 -71.06
C VAL A 8 -6.00 -51.82 -70.12
N THR A 9 -5.31 -50.80 -69.64
CA THR A 9 -4.33 -50.81 -68.55
C THR A 9 -5.04 -50.43 -67.25
N ARG A 10 -4.89 -51.20 -66.17
CA ARG A 10 -5.15 -50.77 -64.77
C ARG A 10 -4.13 -51.52 -63.88
N ALA A 11 -3.02 -50.91 -63.49
CA ALA A 11 -2.86 -49.97 -62.36
C ALA A 11 -3.05 -50.67 -61.00
N VAL A 12 -1.91 -50.96 -60.36
CA VAL A 12 -1.72 -51.49 -59.01
C VAL A 12 -2.10 -50.42 -57.98
N ALA A 13 -2.99 -50.74 -57.05
CA ALA A 13 -3.28 -49.90 -55.89
C ALA A 13 -2.37 -50.33 -54.72
N ALA A 14 -1.39 -49.49 -54.38
CA ALA A 14 -0.61 -49.61 -53.16
C ALA A 14 -1.40 -49.01 -51.99
N LEU A 15 -1.67 -49.83 -50.98
CA LEU A 15 -2.27 -49.41 -49.71
C LEU A 15 -1.18 -48.72 -48.86
N ALA A 16 -1.27 -47.40 -48.69
CA ALA A 16 -0.47 -46.67 -47.70
C ALA A 16 -1.38 -46.32 -46.50
N CYS A 17 -1.22 -47.05 -45.40
CA CYS A 17 -1.86 -46.73 -44.12
C CYS A 17 -1.14 -45.52 -43.49
N ALA A 18 -1.72 -44.32 -43.60
CA ALA A 18 -1.31 -43.17 -42.80
C ALA A 18 -2.00 -43.25 -41.43
N ALA A 19 -1.26 -43.63 -40.39
CA ALA A 19 -1.71 -43.53 -39.02
C ALA A 19 -1.67 -42.05 -38.59
N ALA A 20 -2.83 -41.40 -38.54
CA ALA A 20 -2.97 -40.06 -37.99
C ALA A 20 -2.79 -40.13 -36.46
N VAL A 21 -1.63 -39.69 -35.96
CA VAL A 21 -1.41 -39.44 -34.54
C VAL A 21 -2.22 -38.19 -34.18
N LEU A 22 -3.42 -38.38 -33.65
CA LEU A 22 -4.18 -37.33 -32.99
C LEU A 22 -3.47 -36.96 -31.69
N VAL A 23 -2.68 -35.89 -31.72
CA VAL A 23 -2.27 -35.18 -30.52
C VAL A 23 -3.53 -34.47 -29.99
N PRO A 24 -4.03 -34.79 -28.78
CA PRO A 24 -5.15 -34.06 -28.24
C PRO A 24 -4.69 -32.63 -27.95
N LEU A 25 -5.21 -31.66 -28.71
CA LEU A 25 -5.23 -30.27 -28.24
C LEU A 25 -5.99 -30.28 -26.92
N ARG A 26 -5.27 -30.16 -25.79
CA ARG A 26 -5.87 -29.72 -24.54
C ARG A 26 -6.38 -28.31 -24.79
N ALA A 27 -7.68 -28.19 -25.04
CA ALA A 27 -8.38 -26.93 -24.85
C ALA A 27 -8.04 -26.48 -23.42
N ALA A 28 -7.39 -25.32 -23.30
CA ALA A 28 -7.25 -24.67 -22.01
C ALA A 28 -8.67 -24.43 -21.52
N ALA A 29 -9.13 -25.23 -20.55
CA ALA A 29 -10.39 -24.99 -19.89
C ALA A 29 -10.32 -23.56 -19.34
N ALA A 30 -11.14 -22.67 -19.89
CA ALA A 30 -11.41 -21.40 -19.26
C ALA A 30 -11.84 -21.73 -17.83
N SER A 31 -11.06 -21.32 -16.84
CA SER A 31 -11.51 -21.41 -15.46
C SER A 31 -12.74 -20.53 -15.35
N ASP A 32 -13.93 -21.13 -15.24
CA ASP A 32 -15.14 -20.41 -14.90
C ASP A 32 -14.85 -19.67 -13.60
N GLY A 33 -14.84 -18.33 -13.67
CA GLY A 33 -14.56 -17.46 -12.55
C GLY A 33 -15.67 -17.56 -11.53
N ARG A 34 -15.61 -18.56 -10.66
CA ARG A 34 -16.55 -18.71 -9.55
C ARG A 34 -16.20 -17.69 -8.48
N ALA A 35 -17.24 -17.00 -7.98
CA ALA A 35 -17.14 -16.21 -6.78
C ALA A 35 -16.53 -17.04 -5.64
N GLN A 36 -15.65 -16.41 -4.88
CA GLN A 36 -14.91 -17.03 -3.78
C GLN A 36 -14.79 -16.03 -2.64
N ASP A 37 -14.84 -16.54 -1.41
CA ASP A 37 -14.67 -15.77 -0.19
C ASP A 37 -13.59 -16.40 0.69
N TRP A 38 -12.80 -15.55 1.34
CA TRP A 38 -11.75 -15.97 2.25
C TRP A 38 -11.78 -15.13 3.51
N ARG A 39 -11.98 -15.80 4.63
CA ARG A 39 -11.78 -15.19 5.94
C ARG A 39 -10.29 -15.09 6.27
N LEU A 40 -9.90 -13.94 6.79
CA LEU A 40 -8.54 -13.58 7.18
C LEU A 40 -8.53 -13.29 8.69
N THR A 41 -7.67 -13.96 9.44
CA THR A 41 -7.63 -13.82 10.91
C THR A 41 -6.19 -13.71 11.39
N GLY A 42 -5.95 -12.75 12.28
CA GLY A 42 -4.71 -12.60 13.02
C GLY A 42 -4.78 -13.22 14.41
N LYS A 43 -3.83 -12.85 15.26
CA LYS A 43 -4.02 -12.92 16.72
C LYS A 43 -5.01 -11.80 17.08
N GLY A 44 -5.86 -11.94 18.10
CA GLY A 44 -6.75 -10.86 18.56
C GLY A 44 -8.12 -10.76 17.88
N GLN A 45 -8.74 -9.58 17.95
CA GLN A 45 -10.14 -9.35 17.54
C GLN A 45 -10.29 -8.83 16.09
N VAL A 46 -9.19 -8.43 15.45
CA VAL A 46 -9.20 -7.96 14.06
C VAL A 46 -9.33 -9.16 13.11
N SER A 47 -10.25 -9.03 12.15
CA SER A 47 -10.40 -9.99 11.06
C SER A 47 -10.75 -9.29 9.77
N GLY A 48 -10.39 -9.91 8.65
CA GLY A 48 -10.72 -9.45 7.31
C GLY A 48 -11.52 -10.49 6.54
N GLU A 49 -12.14 -10.05 5.46
CA GLU A 49 -12.79 -10.91 4.48
C GLU A 49 -12.45 -10.41 3.08
N LEU A 50 -11.73 -11.24 2.30
CA LEU A 50 -11.48 -10.98 0.89
C LEU A 50 -12.51 -11.76 0.08
N ARG A 51 -13.17 -11.10 -0.88
CA ARG A 51 -14.08 -11.74 -1.83
C ARG A 51 -13.66 -11.46 -3.26
N LEU A 52 -13.78 -12.48 -4.11
CA LEU A 52 -13.72 -12.40 -5.56
C LEU A 52 -15.14 -12.57 -6.10
N SER A 53 -15.61 -11.63 -6.92
CA SER A 53 -16.91 -11.72 -7.60
C SER A 53 -16.86 -12.59 -8.85
N ASN A 54 -18.02 -12.92 -9.43
CA ASN A 54 -18.09 -13.66 -10.70
C ASN A 54 -17.51 -12.85 -11.87
N GLU A 55 -17.57 -11.52 -11.79
CA GLU A 55 -16.98 -10.58 -12.74
C GLU A 55 -15.47 -10.40 -12.52
N GLY A 56 -14.90 -11.10 -11.54
CA GLY A 56 -13.47 -11.05 -11.21
C GLY A 56 -13.05 -9.73 -10.55
N GLY A 57 -13.96 -9.04 -9.86
CA GLY A 57 -13.63 -7.91 -8.99
C GLY A 57 -13.29 -8.37 -7.57
N LEU A 58 -12.40 -7.65 -6.88
CA LEU A 58 -12.05 -7.94 -5.49
C LEU A 58 -12.67 -6.94 -4.54
N THR A 59 -13.14 -7.43 -3.39
CA THR A 59 -13.50 -6.57 -2.26
C THR A 59 -12.88 -7.05 -0.97
N LEU A 60 -12.47 -6.12 -0.12
CA LEU A 60 -11.99 -6.36 1.24
C LEU A 60 -12.93 -5.72 2.26
N ALA A 61 -13.27 -6.46 3.31
CA ALA A 61 -13.97 -5.96 4.48
C ALA A 61 -13.13 -6.24 5.74
N ALA A 62 -13.35 -5.47 6.80
CA ALA A 62 -12.66 -5.63 8.08
C ALA A 62 -13.60 -5.47 9.28
N ARG A 63 -13.34 -6.24 10.33
CA ARG A 63 -14.09 -6.24 11.59
C ARG A 63 -13.16 -6.17 12.79
N HIS A 64 -13.65 -5.53 13.85
CA HIS A 64 -13.11 -5.61 15.20
C HIS A 64 -14.13 -6.31 16.10
N GLY A 65 -13.91 -7.59 16.37
CA GLY A 65 -14.90 -8.45 17.02
C GLY A 65 -16.22 -8.45 16.24
N ALA A 66 -17.30 -8.00 16.88
CA ALA A 66 -18.61 -7.90 16.27
C ALA A 66 -18.83 -6.61 15.45
N THR A 67 -17.93 -5.62 15.50
CA THR A 67 -18.09 -4.34 14.79
C THR A 67 -17.53 -4.43 13.38
N THR A 68 -18.33 -4.11 12.35
CA THR A 68 -17.82 -3.88 10.99
C THR A 68 -17.18 -2.49 10.95
N VAL A 69 -15.85 -2.43 10.85
CA VAL A 69 -15.11 -1.16 10.77
C VAL A 69 -14.86 -0.73 9.32
N LEU A 70 -14.78 -1.69 8.40
CA LEU A 70 -14.70 -1.45 6.96
C LEU A 70 -15.76 -2.32 6.26
N ARG A 71 -16.69 -1.69 5.55
CA ARG A 71 -17.65 -2.39 4.68
C ARG A 71 -16.91 -2.96 3.45
N PRO A 72 -17.50 -3.88 2.67
CA PRO A 72 -16.88 -4.37 1.44
C PRO A 72 -16.43 -3.21 0.54
N SER A 73 -15.12 -3.12 0.35
CA SER A 73 -14.44 -2.03 -0.35
C SER A 73 -13.63 -2.59 -1.51
N GLY A 74 -13.75 -1.99 -2.69
CA GLY A 74 -13.05 -2.42 -3.90
C GLY A 74 -11.54 -2.48 -3.74
N LEU A 75 -10.92 -3.49 -4.35
CA LEU A 75 -9.48 -3.58 -4.55
C LEU A 75 -9.17 -3.71 -6.04
N GLY A 76 -8.14 -3.02 -6.50
CA GLY A 76 -7.64 -3.11 -7.85
C GLY A 76 -6.52 -2.12 -8.12
N ILE A 77 -5.75 -2.37 -9.17
CA ILE A 77 -4.71 -1.47 -9.65
C ILE A 77 -4.76 -1.42 -11.18
N ARG A 78 -4.63 -0.24 -11.76
CA ARG A 78 -4.65 -0.05 -13.21
C ARG A 78 -3.25 0.33 -13.68
N THR A 79 -2.65 -0.49 -14.53
CA THR A 79 -1.39 -0.18 -15.19
C THR A 79 -1.61 0.28 -16.62
N ALA A 80 -0.56 0.74 -17.28
CA ALA A 80 -0.60 1.07 -18.70
C ALA A 80 -0.96 -0.13 -19.60
N GLU A 81 -0.65 -1.35 -19.16
CA GLU A 81 -0.88 -2.57 -19.93
C GLU A 81 -2.15 -3.33 -19.52
N THR A 82 -2.57 -3.24 -18.26
CA THR A 82 -3.69 -4.04 -17.74
C THR A 82 -4.39 -3.34 -16.59
N ASP A 83 -5.72 -3.29 -16.66
CA ASP A 83 -6.57 -2.89 -15.56
C ASP A 83 -6.92 -4.12 -14.71
N PHE A 84 -6.51 -4.18 -13.44
CA PHE A 84 -6.78 -5.30 -12.54
C PHE A 84 -7.98 -5.07 -11.61
N SER A 85 -8.85 -4.09 -11.88
CA SER A 85 -10.07 -3.84 -11.09
C SER A 85 -11.14 -4.93 -11.23
N LYS A 86 -11.19 -5.59 -12.40
CA LYS A 86 -12.17 -6.64 -12.76
C LYS A 86 -11.54 -7.68 -13.68
N GLY A 87 -12.21 -8.81 -13.86
CA GLY A 87 -11.78 -9.90 -14.73
C GLY A 87 -10.59 -10.70 -14.19
N LEU A 88 -10.31 -10.59 -12.89
CA LEU A 88 -9.27 -11.38 -12.23
C LEU A 88 -9.67 -12.85 -12.16
N ARG A 89 -8.73 -13.72 -12.51
CA ARG A 89 -8.86 -15.16 -12.29
C ARG A 89 -7.96 -15.58 -11.15
N PHE A 90 -8.55 -16.19 -10.12
CA PHE A 90 -7.78 -16.73 -9.00
C PHE A 90 -6.85 -17.85 -9.47
N ALA A 91 -5.58 -17.76 -9.08
CA ALA A 91 -4.54 -18.72 -9.46
C ALA A 91 -3.94 -19.46 -8.25
N GLY A 92 -4.04 -18.91 -7.05
CA GLY A 92 -3.58 -19.60 -5.84
C GLY A 92 -3.48 -18.69 -4.63
N ARG A 93 -3.36 -19.32 -3.45
CA ARG A 93 -3.16 -18.67 -2.16
C ARG A 93 -1.98 -19.32 -1.45
N SER A 94 -1.18 -18.52 -0.77
CA SER A 94 -0.16 -18.99 0.17
C SER A 94 -0.25 -18.23 1.47
N ASP A 95 -0.10 -18.91 2.60
CA ASP A 95 -0.19 -18.33 3.94
C ASP A 95 1.11 -18.54 4.70
N ARG A 96 1.49 -17.57 5.53
CA ARG A 96 2.57 -17.71 6.51
C ARG A 96 2.28 -16.92 7.78
N LYS A 97 2.98 -17.27 8.85
CA LYS A 97 3.04 -16.45 10.08
C LYS A 97 4.25 -15.53 9.99
N VAL A 98 4.05 -14.27 10.38
CA VAL A 98 5.11 -13.28 10.55
C VAL A 98 5.37 -13.16 12.04
N HIS A 99 6.64 -13.29 12.42
CA HIS A 99 7.12 -13.03 13.76
C HIS A 99 8.52 -12.43 13.63
N GLU A 100 8.64 -11.13 13.88
CA GLU A 100 9.88 -10.39 13.72
C GLU A 100 10.12 -9.52 14.95
N THR A 101 11.37 -9.42 15.39
CA THR A 101 11.78 -8.49 16.46
C THR A 101 12.79 -7.51 15.90
N TYR A 102 12.61 -6.23 16.17
CA TYR A 102 13.52 -5.19 15.68
C TYR A 102 13.66 -4.05 16.69
N THR A 103 14.66 -3.20 16.47
CA THR A 103 14.91 -2.02 17.30
C THR A 103 14.96 -0.76 16.48
N THR A 104 14.41 0.33 17.01
CA THR A 104 14.53 1.68 16.44
C THR A 104 15.43 2.56 17.29
N THR A 105 16.11 3.53 16.68
CA THR A 105 16.97 4.49 17.41
C THR A 105 16.14 5.49 18.22
N THR A 106 14.93 5.80 17.76
CA THR A 106 14.02 6.78 18.35
C THR A 106 12.59 6.33 18.11
N GLY A 107 11.69 6.68 19.01
CA GLY A 107 10.27 6.36 18.92
C GLY A 107 9.63 6.44 20.29
N ARG A 108 8.34 6.10 20.38
CA ARG A 108 7.64 5.95 21.68
C ARG A 108 8.24 4.81 22.51
N ARG A 109 8.68 3.75 21.82
CA ARG A 109 9.49 2.65 22.30
C ARG A 109 10.53 2.29 21.25
N THR A 110 11.59 1.58 21.66
CA THR A 110 12.74 1.25 20.80
C THR A 110 12.92 -0.24 20.56
N HIS A 111 12.14 -1.09 21.23
CA HIS A 111 12.13 -2.54 21.02
C HIS A 111 10.72 -2.93 20.57
N HIS A 112 10.64 -3.64 19.45
CA HIS A 112 9.38 -3.95 18.78
C HIS A 112 9.28 -5.44 18.51
N THR A 113 8.04 -5.92 18.42
CA THR A 113 7.70 -7.27 17.99
C THR A 113 6.53 -7.18 17.04
N SER A 114 6.76 -7.58 15.79
CA SER A 114 5.73 -7.67 14.77
C SER A 114 5.22 -9.10 14.69
N ASP A 115 3.92 -9.27 14.96
CA ASP A 115 3.21 -10.54 14.88
C ASP A 115 2.01 -10.41 13.94
N ALA A 116 2.00 -11.16 12.84
CA ALA A 116 0.87 -11.15 11.92
C ALA A 116 0.62 -12.50 11.25
N SER A 117 -0.59 -12.68 10.72
CA SER A 117 -0.87 -13.70 9.71
C SER A 117 -0.82 -13.04 8.34
N GLU A 118 -0.02 -13.57 7.42
CA GLU A 118 0.09 -13.04 6.06
C GLU A 118 -0.50 -14.05 5.06
N SER A 119 -1.41 -13.57 4.23
CA SER A 119 -2.00 -14.30 3.12
C SER A 119 -1.65 -13.60 1.81
N THR A 120 -1.07 -14.34 0.87
CA THR A 120 -0.81 -13.84 -0.49
C THR A 120 -1.77 -14.53 -1.45
N PHE A 121 -2.63 -13.74 -2.09
CA PHE A 121 -3.55 -14.17 -3.13
C PHE A 121 -2.95 -13.84 -4.49
N THR A 122 -2.85 -14.83 -5.37
CA THR A 122 -2.32 -14.67 -6.72
C THR A 122 -3.45 -14.73 -7.73
N PHE A 123 -3.51 -13.74 -8.60
CA PHE A 123 -4.49 -13.61 -9.67
C PHE A 123 -3.79 -13.45 -11.02
N ARG A 124 -4.50 -13.83 -12.08
CA ARG A 124 -4.04 -13.72 -13.46
C ARG A 124 -5.07 -12.95 -14.29
N LYS A 125 -4.58 -12.07 -15.15
CA LYS A 125 -5.35 -11.36 -16.18
C LYS A 125 -4.42 -10.99 -17.32
N ASP A 126 -4.85 -11.22 -18.56
CA ASP A 126 -4.15 -10.81 -19.79
C ASP A 126 -2.66 -11.21 -19.81
N GLY A 127 -2.35 -12.43 -19.36
CA GLY A 127 -0.98 -12.95 -19.29
C GLY A 127 -0.11 -12.38 -18.16
N ARG A 128 -0.62 -11.45 -17.36
CA ARG A 128 0.07 -10.76 -16.25
C ARG A 128 -0.38 -11.29 -14.88
N THR A 129 0.50 -11.20 -13.88
CA THR A 129 0.25 -11.66 -12.51
C THR A 129 0.07 -10.47 -11.60
N LEU A 130 -1.04 -10.45 -10.86
CA LEU A 130 -1.23 -9.58 -9.71
C LEU A 130 -1.24 -10.44 -8.44
N LYS A 131 -0.45 -10.06 -7.45
CA LYS A 131 -0.56 -10.58 -6.09
C LYS A 131 -1.15 -9.52 -5.18
N VAL A 132 -2.10 -9.91 -4.34
CA VAL A 132 -2.59 -9.11 -3.22
C VAL A 132 -2.06 -9.76 -1.95
N VAL A 133 -1.17 -9.06 -1.25
CA VAL A 133 -0.60 -9.53 0.03
C VAL A 133 -1.37 -8.83 1.14
N ILE A 134 -1.96 -9.60 2.06
CA ILE A 134 -2.73 -9.08 3.19
C ILE A 134 -2.11 -9.58 4.49
N ARG A 135 -1.87 -8.68 5.44
CA ARG A 135 -1.43 -8.97 6.81
C ARG A 135 -2.55 -8.63 7.77
N VAL A 136 -2.83 -9.54 8.69
CA VAL A 136 -3.73 -9.31 9.83
C VAL A 136 -2.94 -9.49 11.11
N ALA A 137 -2.76 -8.39 11.83
CA ALA A 137 -2.15 -8.31 13.15
C ALA A 137 -3.24 -8.18 14.24
N ALA A 138 -2.84 -8.11 15.50
CA ALA A 138 -3.79 -7.93 16.60
C ALA A 138 -4.42 -6.54 16.65
N ASP A 139 -3.70 -5.56 16.14
CA ASP A 139 -4.01 -4.13 16.15
C ASP A 139 -4.31 -3.57 14.77
N GLY A 140 -4.48 -4.42 13.75
CA GLY A 140 -4.95 -3.96 12.45
C GLY A 140 -4.81 -4.92 11.28
N LEU A 141 -5.14 -4.38 10.10
CA LEU A 141 -5.12 -5.07 8.83
C LEU A 141 -4.41 -4.19 7.80
N ALA A 142 -3.56 -4.79 6.98
CA ALA A 142 -2.89 -4.08 5.90
C ALA A 142 -2.84 -4.91 4.62
N TYR A 143 -2.85 -4.27 3.46
CA TYR A 143 -2.65 -4.93 2.18
C TYR A 143 -1.75 -4.16 1.24
N ARG A 144 -1.17 -4.84 0.25
CA ARG A 144 -0.45 -4.22 -0.87
C ARG A 144 -0.54 -5.05 -2.14
N TYR A 145 -0.29 -4.41 -3.27
CA TYR A 145 -0.19 -5.07 -4.58
C TYR A 145 1.26 -5.40 -4.91
N VAL A 146 1.49 -6.59 -5.46
CA VAL A 146 2.80 -7.02 -5.97
C VAL A 146 2.65 -7.59 -7.37
N MET A 147 3.39 -7.03 -8.33
CA MET A 147 3.54 -7.60 -9.67
C MET A 147 4.98 -8.11 -9.80
N PRO A 148 5.19 -9.43 -9.88
CA PRO A 148 6.53 -10.04 -9.85
C PRO A 148 7.28 -9.94 -11.20
N ASP A 149 6.71 -9.23 -12.17
CA ASP A 149 7.31 -9.05 -13.49
C ASP A 149 8.66 -8.35 -13.37
N LYS A 150 9.61 -8.68 -14.25
CA LYS A 150 10.98 -8.09 -14.18
C LYS A 150 11.13 -6.78 -14.94
N GLY A 151 10.09 -6.35 -15.66
CA GLY A 151 10.08 -5.10 -16.42
C GLY A 151 9.63 -3.92 -15.56
N THR A 152 9.67 -2.73 -16.16
CA THR A 152 9.04 -1.54 -15.60
C THR A 152 7.51 -1.71 -15.62
N VAL A 153 6.84 -1.19 -14.59
CA VAL A 153 5.39 -1.10 -14.49
C VAL A 153 5.00 0.36 -14.33
N THR A 154 4.15 0.87 -15.22
CA THR A 154 3.56 2.21 -15.09
C THR A 154 2.14 2.06 -14.55
N VAL A 155 1.91 2.50 -13.32
CA VAL A 155 0.59 2.52 -12.67
C VAL A 155 -0.10 3.82 -13.02
N LEU A 156 -1.35 3.75 -13.45
CA LEU A 156 -2.20 4.88 -13.85
C LEU A 156 -3.31 5.18 -12.83
N GLY A 157 -3.43 4.36 -11.78
CA GLY A 157 -4.40 4.52 -10.71
C GLY A 157 -4.55 3.26 -9.86
N GLU A 158 -5.10 3.42 -8.65
CA GLU A 158 -5.57 2.32 -7.82
C GLU A 158 -7.09 2.41 -7.65
N HIS A 159 -7.78 1.27 -7.73
CA HIS A 159 -9.18 1.11 -7.33
C HIS A 159 -9.26 0.63 -5.88
N SER A 160 -8.44 1.22 -5.01
CA SER A 160 -8.40 0.95 -3.58
C SER A 160 -9.45 1.82 -2.89
N GLU A 161 -10.54 1.21 -2.42
CA GLU A 161 -11.62 1.91 -1.71
C GLU A 161 -11.55 1.68 -0.19
N PHE A 162 -12.17 2.59 0.56
CA PHE A 162 -12.45 2.44 1.98
C PHE A 162 -13.87 2.90 2.29
N ALA A 163 -14.78 1.92 2.34
CA ALA A 163 -16.19 2.14 2.67
C ALA A 163 -16.39 2.11 4.20
N VAL A 164 -15.94 3.17 4.87
CA VAL A 164 -16.22 3.38 6.31
C VAL A 164 -17.74 3.51 6.52
N PRO A 165 -18.31 3.01 7.63
CA PRO A 165 -19.72 3.24 7.93
C PRO A 165 -20.07 4.74 7.94
N PRO A 166 -21.13 5.19 7.24
CA PRO A 166 -21.49 6.62 7.18
C PRO A 166 -21.78 7.25 8.54
N SER A 167 -22.22 6.45 9.52
CA SER A 167 -22.49 6.89 10.89
C SER A 167 -21.24 7.01 11.78
N ALA A 168 -20.04 6.71 11.26
CA ALA A 168 -18.81 6.82 12.05
C ALA A 168 -18.45 8.29 12.26
N ASP A 169 -17.98 8.64 13.47
CA ASP A 169 -17.31 9.92 13.65
C ASP A 169 -15.99 9.87 12.88
N SER A 170 -15.60 10.99 12.28
CA SER A 170 -14.42 11.14 11.45
C SER A 170 -13.60 12.34 11.91
N PHE A 171 -12.28 12.21 11.79
CA PHE A 171 -11.29 13.25 12.05
C PHE A 171 -10.38 13.28 10.83
N LEU A 172 -10.73 14.14 9.87
CA LEU A 172 -10.13 14.15 8.54
C LEU A 172 -9.27 15.38 8.36
N LEU A 173 -8.15 15.27 7.65
CA LEU A 173 -7.26 16.39 7.36
C LEU A 173 -7.49 16.87 5.91
N PRO A 174 -8.20 17.99 5.66
CA PRO A 174 -8.43 18.46 4.30
C PRO A 174 -7.11 18.72 3.56
N TYR A 175 -6.96 18.10 2.40
CA TYR A 175 -5.79 18.21 1.53
C TYR A 175 -6.03 19.18 0.36
N ASP A 176 -7.29 19.38 -0.03
CA ASP A 176 -7.73 20.40 -1.00
C ASP A 176 -7.72 21.82 -0.41
N ASN A 177 -6.61 22.20 0.22
CA ASN A 177 -6.41 23.47 0.91
C ASN A 177 -5.74 24.55 0.04
N GLY A 178 -5.66 24.32 -1.27
CA GLY A 178 -4.98 25.18 -2.25
C GLY A 178 -3.45 25.06 -2.26
N ARG A 179 -2.87 24.32 -1.31
CA ARG A 179 -1.42 24.06 -1.21
C ARG A 179 -1.06 22.58 -1.38
N GLN A 180 -2.03 21.68 -1.23
CA GLN A 180 -1.82 20.22 -1.28
C GLN A 180 -0.74 19.80 -0.28
N ASP A 181 -0.88 20.29 0.95
CA ASP A 181 0.01 20.01 2.07
C ASP A 181 -0.75 19.50 3.30
N TYR A 182 0.00 19.13 4.33
CA TYR A 182 -0.53 18.60 5.59
C TYR A 182 -0.74 19.71 6.64
N GLU A 183 -0.89 20.99 6.23
CA GLU A 183 -1.01 22.14 7.13
C GLU A 183 -2.47 22.66 7.22
N SER A 184 -3.40 21.75 7.49
CA SER A 184 -4.83 22.05 7.70
C SER A 184 -5.26 21.77 9.15
N ALA A 185 -6.35 22.40 9.58
CA ALA A 185 -7.07 21.94 10.76
C ALA A 185 -7.85 20.67 10.39
N HIS A 186 -8.07 19.77 11.35
CA HIS A 186 -8.90 18.59 11.09
C HIS A 186 -10.38 18.98 11.09
N ASP A 187 -11.10 18.46 10.10
CA ASP A 187 -12.56 18.49 10.05
C ASP A 187 -13.10 17.33 10.87
N HIS A 188 -14.05 17.64 11.75
CA HIS A 188 -14.68 16.67 12.65
C HIS A 188 -16.18 16.62 12.36
N GLY A 189 -16.74 15.41 12.30
CA GLY A 189 -18.15 15.19 11.98
C GLY A 189 -18.39 13.72 11.66
N THR A 190 -19.58 13.37 11.20
CA THR A 190 -19.82 12.01 10.71
C THR A 190 -19.27 11.85 9.28
N VAL A 191 -18.99 10.62 8.86
CA VAL A 191 -18.62 10.35 7.46
C VAL A 191 -19.73 10.80 6.49
N ALA A 192 -21.01 10.66 6.88
CA ALA A 192 -22.14 11.11 6.08
C ALA A 192 -22.22 12.64 5.90
N ASP A 193 -21.69 13.41 6.86
CA ASP A 193 -21.67 14.88 6.81
C ASP A 193 -20.35 15.45 6.27
N ALA A 194 -19.35 14.59 6.04
CA ALA A 194 -18.06 15.00 5.51
C ALA A 194 -18.19 15.53 4.09
N LYS A 195 -17.41 16.57 3.76
CA LYS A 195 -17.43 17.18 2.44
C LYS A 195 -16.70 16.28 1.45
N ALA A 196 -17.23 16.14 0.24
CA ALA A 196 -16.43 15.53 -0.84
C ALA A 196 -15.14 16.33 -1.06
N GLY A 197 -14.05 15.62 -1.33
CA GLY A 197 -12.72 16.21 -1.53
C GLY A 197 -11.59 15.30 -1.04
N ASP A 198 -10.36 15.79 -1.21
CA ASP A 198 -9.15 15.07 -0.84
C ASP A 198 -8.79 15.29 0.64
N TYR A 199 -8.34 14.21 1.28
CA TYR A 199 -7.96 14.12 2.68
C TYR A 199 -6.60 13.43 2.83
N GLY A 200 -5.71 14.05 3.60
CA GLY A 200 -4.39 13.52 3.90
C GLY A 200 -4.41 12.39 4.94
N TYR A 201 -3.35 11.60 4.97
CA TYR A 201 -3.11 10.63 6.04
C TYR A 201 -2.56 11.28 7.34
N PRO A 202 -2.77 10.65 8.50
CA PRO A 202 -3.71 9.55 8.71
C PRO A 202 -5.14 10.07 8.82
N SER A 203 -6.13 9.29 8.39
CA SER A 203 -7.56 9.58 8.55
C SER A 203 -8.16 8.69 9.64
N LEU A 204 -8.74 9.27 10.68
CA LEU A 204 -9.20 8.55 11.87
C LEU A 204 -10.73 8.48 11.93
N PHE A 205 -11.25 7.32 12.33
CA PHE A 205 -12.67 7.05 12.44
C PHE A 205 -13.04 6.36 13.76
N HIS A 206 -14.14 6.76 14.37
CA HIS A 206 -14.74 6.12 15.53
C HIS A 206 -16.06 5.44 15.13
N ILE A 207 -16.09 4.12 15.28
CA ILE A 207 -17.15 3.25 14.75
C ILE A 207 -17.70 2.38 15.90
N GLY A 208 -18.83 2.78 16.45
CA GLY A 208 -19.45 2.09 17.58
C GLY A 208 -18.57 2.15 18.83
N LYS A 209 -17.87 1.06 19.16
CA LYS A 209 -16.90 0.99 20.29
C LYS A 209 -15.45 0.87 19.81
N SER A 210 -15.21 0.96 18.51
CA SER A 210 -13.92 0.69 17.88
C SER A 210 -13.42 1.93 17.16
N TRP A 211 -12.12 2.01 16.98
CA TRP A 211 -11.44 3.04 16.22
C TRP A 211 -10.74 2.38 15.03
N MET A 212 -10.67 3.11 13.92
CA MET A 212 -9.92 2.73 12.74
C MET A 212 -9.11 3.93 12.22
N LEU A 213 -7.80 3.79 12.05
CA LEU A 213 -6.91 4.78 11.45
C LEU A 213 -6.44 4.26 10.10
N ILE A 214 -6.74 5.00 9.03
CA ILE A 214 -6.28 4.68 7.68
C ILE A 214 -5.03 5.51 7.38
N GLU A 215 -3.96 4.83 6.98
CA GLU A 215 -2.71 5.43 6.51
C GLU A 215 -1.94 4.50 5.56
N GLU A 216 -0.77 4.93 5.10
CA GLU A 216 0.13 4.08 4.31
C GLU A 216 1.48 3.82 5.01
N ALA A 217 2.11 2.71 4.66
CA ALA A 217 3.40 2.31 5.21
C ALA A 217 4.34 1.75 4.14
N ASP A 218 5.64 1.72 4.43
CA ASP A 218 6.70 1.30 3.49
C ASP A 218 6.81 2.18 2.21
N LEU A 219 6.35 3.43 2.28
CA LEU A 219 6.51 4.40 1.21
C LEU A 219 8.00 4.76 1.04
N ASN A 220 8.49 4.66 -0.19
CA ASN A 220 9.87 4.95 -0.55
C ASN A 220 9.94 5.47 -2.00
N SER A 221 11.15 5.65 -2.56
CA SER A 221 11.33 6.23 -3.90
C SER A 221 10.73 5.43 -5.06
N SER A 222 10.20 4.22 -4.84
CA SER A 222 9.61 3.38 -5.88
C SER A 222 8.11 3.64 -6.12
N TYR A 223 7.49 4.54 -5.36
CA TYR A 223 6.06 4.87 -5.47
C TYR A 223 5.74 6.24 -4.85
N GLY A 224 4.80 6.98 -5.42
CA GLY A 224 4.31 8.25 -4.90
C GLY A 224 3.43 8.11 -3.64
N GLY A 225 3.51 9.11 -2.76
CA GLY A 225 2.67 9.20 -1.56
C GLY A 225 1.22 9.49 -1.91
N SER A 226 0.30 8.69 -1.39
CA SER A 226 -1.11 8.74 -1.75
C SER A 226 -1.94 9.59 -0.78
N ARG A 227 -3.22 9.76 -1.09
CA ARG A 227 -4.22 10.39 -0.23
C ARG A 227 -5.59 9.74 -0.44
N LEU A 228 -6.55 10.07 0.41
CA LEU A 228 -7.94 9.63 0.25
C LEU A 228 -8.77 10.72 -0.43
N ALA A 229 -9.72 10.34 -1.28
CA ALA A 229 -10.72 11.23 -1.85
C ALA A 229 -12.11 10.72 -1.46
N LEU A 230 -12.92 11.54 -0.80
CA LEU A 230 -14.31 11.17 -0.48
C LEU A 230 -15.21 11.48 -1.68
N ASP A 231 -15.85 10.45 -2.21
CA ASP A 231 -16.87 10.57 -3.26
C ASP A 231 -18.27 10.72 -2.63
N SER A 232 -18.94 11.83 -2.93
CA SER A 232 -20.31 12.13 -2.46
C SER A 232 -21.40 11.29 -3.12
N ALA A 233 -21.12 10.64 -4.25
CA ALA A 233 -22.09 9.76 -4.91
C ALA A 233 -22.14 8.38 -4.24
N THR A 234 -21.04 7.95 -3.62
CA THR A 234 -20.90 6.59 -3.10
C THR A 234 -20.67 6.50 -1.59
N ASP A 235 -20.36 7.62 -0.92
CA ASP A 235 -19.93 7.71 0.48
C ASP A 235 -18.75 6.78 0.76
N ARG A 236 -17.78 6.77 -0.16
CA ARG A 236 -16.55 5.96 -0.09
C ARG A 236 -15.35 6.85 -0.23
N PHE A 237 -14.31 6.51 0.52
CA PHE A 237 -12.99 7.05 0.27
C PHE A 237 -12.31 6.21 -0.81
N GLU A 238 -11.76 6.85 -1.84
CA GLU A 238 -10.93 6.22 -2.85
C GLU A 238 -9.47 6.67 -2.69
N LEU A 239 -8.52 5.80 -2.99
CA LEU A 239 -7.12 6.19 -3.02
C LEU A 239 -6.82 7.01 -4.27
N THR A 240 -6.21 8.17 -4.08
CA THR A 240 -5.74 9.03 -5.17
C THR A 240 -4.21 9.07 -5.17
N LEU A 241 -3.61 8.80 -6.33
CA LEU A 241 -2.17 8.94 -6.55
C LEU A 241 -1.77 10.43 -6.57
N PRO A 242 -0.51 10.78 -6.23
CA PRO A 242 -0.08 12.17 -6.28
C PRO A 242 0.02 12.66 -7.73
N ASP A 243 0.47 11.80 -8.63
CA ASP A 243 0.63 12.06 -10.06
C ASP A 243 -0.30 11.20 -10.92
N PRO A 244 -0.58 11.58 -12.18
CA PRO A 244 -1.38 10.78 -13.11
C PRO A 244 -0.78 9.40 -13.43
N ALA A 245 0.53 9.22 -13.18
CA ALA A 245 1.20 7.95 -13.37
C ALA A 245 2.38 7.78 -12.40
N GLU A 246 2.54 6.57 -11.87
CA GLU A 246 3.66 6.13 -11.02
C GLU A 246 4.46 5.06 -11.75
N VAL A 247 5.79 5.21 -11.82
CA VAL A 247 6.67 4.26 -12.53
C VAL A 247 7.52 3.48 -11.53
N SER A 248 7.42 2.16 -11.58
CA SER A 248 8.18 1.25 -10.71
C SER A 248 8.97 0.23 -11.52
N GLY A 249 10.15 -0.19 -11.04
CA GLY A 249 10.94 -1.23 -11.73
C GLY A 249 12.18 -1.69 -10.94
N PRO A 250 12.56 -2.97 -11.02
CA PRO A 250 11.84 -4.06 -11.72
C PRO A 250 10.60 -4.52 -10.93
N GLY A 251 9.50 -4.72 -11.66
CA GLY A 251 8.20 -5.11 -11.11
C GLY A 251 7.51 -3.97 -10.37
N LEU A 252 6.53 -4.34 -9.56
CA LEU A 252 5.82 -3.41 -8.70
C LEU A 252 5.65 -4.03 -7.31
N THR A 253 5.89 -3.23 -6.28
CA THR A 253 5.40 -3.46 -4.93
C THR A 253 4.91 -2.11 -4.43
N THR A 254 3.60 -1.97 -4.25
CA THR A 254 3.04 -0.73 -3.72
C THR A 254 3.40 -0.61 -2.23
N PRO A 255 3.37 0.61 -1.66
CA PRO A 255 3.31 0.77 -0.23
C PRO A 255 2.08 0.03 0.32
N TRP A 256 2.11 -0.28 1.61
CA TRP A 256 0.98 -0.87 2.30
C TRP A 256 -0.13 0.16 2.45
N ARG A 257 -1.36 -0.27 2.23
CA ARG A 257 -2.58 0.41 2.69
C ARG A 257 -2.92 -0.20 4.03
N THR A 258 -2.97 0.61 5.07
CA THR A 258 -2.99 0.16 6.46
C THR A 258 -4.21 0.68 7.17
N MET A 259 -4.81 -0.18 8.00
CA MET A 259 -5.91 0.14 8.88
C MET A 259 -5.51 -0.33 10.29
N VAL A 260 -5.11 0.60 11.15
CA VAL A 260 -4.94 0.32 12.57
C VAL A 260 -6.32 0.27 13.20
N ILE A 261 -6.66 -0.83 13.88
CA ILE A 261 -8.02 -1.14 14.34
C ILE A 261 -7.97 -1.60 15.79
N GLY A 262 -8.76 -0.97 16.66
CA GLY A 262 -8.86 -1.39 18.06
C GLY A 262 -9.69 -0.43 18.91
N ASP A 263 -9.38 -0.33 20.19
CA ASP A 263 -9.78 0.83 20.99
C ASP A 263 -8.82 2.02 20.74
N LEU A 264 -9.11 3.18 21.35
CA LEU A 264 -8.28 4.37 21.15
C LEU A 264 -6.84 4.17 21.65
N ALA A 265 -6.64 3.39 22.71
CA ALA A 265 -5.31 3.06 23.22
C ALA A 265 -4.53 2.22 22.20
N THR A 266 -5.15 1.21 21.61
CA THR A 266 -4.58 0.39 20.54
C THR A 266 -4.15 1.24 19.35
N VAL A 267 -5.03 2.12 18.87
CA VAL A 267 -4.70 3.03 17.76
C VAL A 267 -3.55 3.97 18.13
N THR A 268 -3.55 4.47 19.38
CA THR A 268 -2.50 5.37 19.87
C THR A 268 -1.17 4.66 20.08
N GLU A 269 -1.14 3.36 20.40
CA GLU A 269 0.08 2.63 20.76
C GLU A 269 0.62 1.73 19.64
N SER A 270 -0.17 1.51 18.58
CA SER A 270 0.17 0.59 17.48
C SER A 270 1.50 0.92 16.82
N ASP A 271 2.27 -0.12 16.53
CA ASP A 271 3.47 -0.04 15.69
C ASP A 271 3.21 -0.58 14.27
N LEU A 272 1.97 -0.95 13.92
CA LEU A 272 1.63 -1.60 12.66
C LEU A 272 2.23 -0.89 11.42
N PRO A 273 2.20 0.44 11.27
CA PRO A 273 2.86 1.10 10.13
C PRO A 273 4.38 0.88 10.11
N THR A 274 5.02 0.87 11.28
CA THR A 274 6.47 0.64 11.40
C THR A 274 6.81 -0.83 11.17
N ASP A 275 5.99 -1.76 11.67
CA ASP A 275 6.10 -3.21 11.49
C ASP A 275 6.04 -3.63 10.01
N LEU A 276 5.38 -2.83 9.17
CA LEU A 276 5.20 -3.10 7.75
C LEU A 276 6.34 -2.55 6.88
N ALA A 277 7.15 -1.63 7.41
CA ALA A 277 8.23 -0.98 6.69
C ALA A 277 9.43 -1.92 6.50
N ALA A 278 10.10 -1.82 5.36
CA ALA A 278 11.34 -2.54 5.13
C ALA A 278 12.42 -2.11 6.14
N PRO A 279 13.27 -3.05 6.61
CA PRO A 279 14.40 -2.71 7.45
C PRO A 279 15.32 -1.69 6.77
N ARG A 280 15.95 -0.84 7.58
CA ARG A 280 16.99 0.08 7.10
C ARG A 280 18.07 -0.68 6.32
N ARG A 281 18.37 -0.22 5.10
CA ARG A 281 19.40 -0.82 4.20
C ARG A 281 20.85 -0.65 4.66
N SER A 282 21.13 0.12 5.69
CA SER A 282 22.48 0.30 6.25
C SER A 282 22.52 -0.25 7.68
N PRO A 283 23.53 -1.04 8.09
CA PRO A 283 23.61 -1.58 9.45
C PRO A 283 24.20 -0.60 10.47
N THR A 284 25.02 0.36 10.06
CA THR A 284 25.84 1.15 10.99
C THR A 284 25.02 2.25 11.66
N PRO A 285 24.76 2.23 12.98
CA PRO A 285 24.12 3.37 13.64
C PRO A 285 25.00 4.59 13.39
N HIS A 286 24.46 5.65 12.79
CA HIS A 286 25.16 6.93 12.86
C HIS A 286 25.10 7.35 14.33
N GLY A 287 26.21 7.22 15.07
CA GLY A 287 26.36 7.64 16.47
C GLY A 287 26.09 9.15 16.71
N SER A 288 25.67 9.88 15.68
CA SER A 288 25.25 11.27 15.69
C SER A 288 23.74 11.48 15.84
N SER A 289 22.91 10.44 15.69
CA SER A 289 21.45 10.56 15.79
C SER A 289 21.00 10.49 17.26
N ARG A 290 20.71 11.66 17.84
CA ARG A 290 20.25 11.79 19.24
C ARG A 290 19.00 12.64 19.28
N ALA A 291 17.93 12.12 19.89
CA ALA A 291 16.75 12.91 20.21
C ALA A 291 17.17 14.12 21.07
N GLY A 292 16.62 15.30 20.78
CA GLY A 292 17.00 16.52 21.49
C GLY A 292 15.92 17.59 21.40
N ARG A 293 15.82 18.41 22.43
CA ARG A 293 14.95 19.60 22.45
C ARG A 293 15.70 20.78 21.85
N ARG A 294 15.11 21.51 20.90
CA ARG A 294 15.64 22.78 20.38
C ARG A 294 14.69 23.92 20.74
N GLY A 295 15.21 24.99 21.35
CA GLY A 295 14.46 26.23 21.60
C GLY A 295 14.00 26.94 20.31
N PRO A 296 13.02 27.86 20.39
CA PRO A 296 12.29 28.35 19.22
C PRO A 296 12.95 29.63 18.68
N GLY A 297 14.02 29.50 17.90
CA GLY A 297 14.63 30.66 17.23
C GLY A 297 13.72 31.32 16.19
N GLY A 298 12.67 30.61 15.73
CA GLY A 298 11.76 31.04 14.67
C GLY A 298 10.33 31.42 15.10
N ARG A 299 9.89 31.19 16.35
CA ARG A 299 8.49 31.50 16.75
C ARG A 299 8.21 33.00 16.96
N THR A 300 9.22 33.84 17.12
CA THR A 300 9.02 35.26 17.49
C THR A 300 9.40 36.23 16.36
N GLY A 301 9.35 35.81 15.10
CA GLY A 301 9.84 36.62 13.98
C GLY A 301 8.97 36.52 12.74
N ARG A 302 7.73 37.03 12.77
CA ARG A 302 7.18 37.63 11.56
C ARG A 302 7.93 38.95 11.36
N ALA A 303 8.63 39.04 10.22
CA ALA A 303 9.44 40.15 9.73
C ALA A 303 10.92 40.23 10.19
N ARG A 304 11.80 40.02 9.20
CA ARG A 304 13.20 40.46 9.01
C ARG A 304 14.32 39.42 9.17
N PRO A 305 15.37 39.48 8.30
CA PRO A 305 16.40 38.44 8.22
C PRO A 305 17.27 38.40 9.47
N ALA A 306 17.73 37.19 9.83
CA ALA A 306 18.54 36.94 11.00
C ALA A 306 19.94 37.59 10.90
N TRP A 307 20.13 38.75 11.53
CA TRP A 307 21.46 39.29 11.80
C TRP A 307 22.02 38.77 13.13
N THR A 308 23.35 38.63 13.15
CA THR A 308 24.21 37.89 14.09
C THR A 308 24.09 38.17 15.60
N PRO A 309 23.64 39.33 16.13
CA PRO A 309 23.62 39.54 17.59
C PRO A 309 22.60 38.67 18.34
N ARG A 310 21.54 38.20 17.67
CA ARG A 310 20.51 37.37 18.32
C ARG A 310 20.94 35.92 18.50
N ARG A 311 21.89 35.40 17.73
CA ARG A 311 22.29 33.98 17.85
C ARG A 311 22.96 33.67 19.19
N SER A 312 23.84 34.54 19.69
CA SER A 312 24.58 34.34 20.94
C SER A 312 23.69 34.31 22.20
N SER A 313 22.62 35.10 22.21
CA SER A 313 21.66 35.11 23.33
C SER A 313 20.78 33.86 23.39
N TRP A 314 20.56 33.18 22.25
CA TRP A 314 19.89 31.89 22.21
C TRP A 314 20.82 30.73 22.57
N THR A 315 22.10 30.77 22.16
CA THR A 315 23.08 29.74 22.54
C THR A 315 23.29 29.69 24.05
N SER A 316 23.34 30.86 24.70
CA SER A 316 23.51 30.96 26.16
C SER A 316 22.26 30.56 26.97
N ARG A 317 21.05 30.74 26.44
CA ARG A 317 19.82 30.18 27.05
C ARG A 317 19.70 28.67 26.85
N ARG A 318 20.15 28.17 25.69
CA ARG A 318 20.17 26.74 25.34
C ARG A 318 21.12 25.92 26.20
N ALA A 319 22.30 26.45 26.48
CA ALA A 319 23.29 25.84 27.37
C ALA A 319 22.76 25.74 28.80
N ARG A 320 22.06 26.77 29.29
CA ARG A 320 21.40 26.75 30.62
C ARG A 320 20.22 25.78 30.72
N ALA A 321 19.60 25.43 29.59
CA ALA A 321 18.43 24.56 29.54
C ALA A 321 18.74 23.10 29.11
N GLY A 322 20.01 22.70 29.02
CA GLY A 322 20.40 21.31 28.70
C GLY A 322 20.10 20.86 27.25
N SER A 323 20.02 21.80 26.29
CA SER A 323 19.74 21.49 24.88
C SER A 323 21.01 21.31 24.04
N THR A 324 21.02 20.33 23.13
CA THR A 324 22.18 19.94 22.30
C THR A 324 22.34 20.77 21.02
N SER A 325 23.59 21.01 20.58
CA SER A 325 23.92 21.71 19.32
C SER A 325 25.04 21.01 18.52
N TRP A 326 24.88 20.96 17.20
CA TRP A 326 25.89 20.54 16.21
C TRP A 326 26.46 21.76 15.50
N TRP A 327 27.33 22.53 16.15
CA TRP A 327 28.19 23.53 15.50
C TRP A 327 29.48 23.63 16.30
N THR A 328 30.34 22.63 16.15
CA THR A 328 31.76 22.79 16.49
C THR A 328 32.46 23.44 15.31
N ARG A 329 33.11 24.55 15.61
CA ARG A 329 33.82 25.46 14.71
C ARG A 329 34.87 24.67 13.91
N ALA A 330 34.78 24.68 12.57
CA ALA A 330 35.89 24.28 11.72
C ALA A 330 37.06 25.23 12.02
N GLY A 331 38.15 24.68 12.56
CA GLY A 331 39.36 25.42 12.87
C GLY A 331 40.05 25.85 11.58
N ALA A 332 40.38 27.13 11.48
CA ALA A 332 41.22 27.67 10.44
C ALA A 332 42.64 27.08 10.54
N THR A 333 43.15 26.57 9.43
CA THR A 333 44.58 26.28 9.23
C THR A 333 45.38 27.59 9.22
N PRO A 334 46.47 27.74 9.99
CA PRO A 334 47.36 28.88 9.88
C PRO A 334 48.22 28.75 8.61
N GLY A 335 48.35 29.85 7.86
CA GLY A 335 49.18 29.93 6.65
C GLY A 335 50.68 29.88 6.94
N CYS A 336 51.44 29.33 5.99
CA CYS A 336 52.89 29.49 5.91
C CYS A 336 53.24 30.90 5.39
N PRO A 337 54.26 31.56 5.94
CA PRO A 337 54.84 32.76 5.35
C PRO A 337 55.85 32.40 4.25
N SER A 338 55.88 33.28 3.21
CA SER A 338 56.86 33.50 2.12
C SER A 338 57.88 32.40 1.82
#